data_AF-A0A952U4C1-F1
#
_entry.id   AF-A0A952U4C1-F1
#
_cell.length_a   1.000
_cell.length_b   1.000
_cell.length_c   1.000
_cell.angle_alpha   90.00
_cell.angle_beta   90.00
_cell.angle_gamma   90.00
#
_symmetry.space_group_name_H-M   'P 1'
#
loop_
_entity.id
_entity.type
_entity.pdbx_description
1 polymer ?
#
loop_
_entity_poly.entity_id
_entity_poly.type
_entity_poly.pdbx_seq_one_letter_code
_entity_poly.pdbx_strand_id
1 'polypeptide(L)'
;MTLPLVGFYLPEFVHLVEELAKEVQHKQITDEMMLERRVRRFFTPATIDHVDSIIPGWRAMASYADGQTLIHTVTVFAALLMCPEYQQANETQRTLMQWIVLFHDLSKVLIDGKRDPTHSFKSAALAGKLIARFPVETTPVYEEHIAAWVALTTSAALPSVEAGSMIQDNSQLPEIMEGIKRMFGEDTPAALIVKTVLFHQSINVVVAWPQAAPLTELEITRYISPTLLPLLTMMMLVDNDAYAFFDEPLKQGHRAETLAVFSHIGKLLDAADGS
;
A
#
# COMPACT_ATOMS: atom_id res chain seq x y z
N MET A 1 -6.96 -10.46 -18.85
CA MET A 1 -7.99 -10.95 -17.89
C MET A 1 -8.17 -9.91 -16.79
N THR A 2 -9.38 -9.61 -16.32
CA THR A 2 -9.62 -8.61 -15.27
C THR A 2 -9.48 -9.24 -13.90
N LEU A 3 -8.64 -8.66 -13.04
CA LEU A 3 -8.49 -9.10 -11.64
C LEU A 3 -9.86 -8.99 -10.92
N PRO A 4 -10.33 -10.02 -10.19
CA PRO A 4 -11.61 -9.97 -9.50
C PRO A 4 -11.61 -8.92 -8.38
N LEU A 5 -12.79 -8.42 -8.03
CA LEU A 5 -12.96 -7.56 -6.84
C LEU A 5 -12.57 -8.33 -5.57
N VAL A 6 -12.04 -7.61 -4.58
CA VAL A 6 -11.70 -8.18 -3.27
C VAL A 6 -12.91 -8.86 -2.63
N GLY A 7 -14.11 -8.28 -2.79
CA GLY A 7 -15.35 -8.81 -2.22
C GLY A 7 -15.75 -10.19 -2.75
N PHE A 8 -15.17 -10.64 -3.88
CA PHE A 8 -15.35 -12.02 -4.33
C PHE A 8 -14.67 -13.03 -3.39
N TYR A 9 -13.53 -12.67 -2.82
CA TYR A 9 -12.76 -13.53 -1.92
C TYR A 9 -13.06 -13.25 -0.45
N LEU A 10 -13.33 -11.99 -0.11
CA LEU A 10 -13.50 -11.52 1.27
C LEU A 10 -14.80 -10.70 1.41
N PRO A 11 -15.98 -11.29 1.16
CA PRO A 11 -17.24 -10.54 1.14
C PRO A 11 -17.58 -9.91 2.50
N GLU A 12 -17.35 -10.60 3.61
CA GLU A 12 -17.62 -10.08 4.95
C GLU A 12 -16.68 -8.93 5.32
N PHE A 13 -15.43 -8.98 4.88
CA PHE A 13 -14.47 -7.88 5.07
C PHE A 13 -14.89 -6.65 4.29
N VAL A 14 -15.25 -6.81 3.01
CA VAL A 14 -15.74 -5.69 2.19
C VAL A 14 -17.00 -5.08 2.80
N HIS A 15 -17.92 -5.93 3.27
CA HIS A 15 -19.11 -5.46 3.96
C HIS A 15 -18.76 -4.64 5.22
N LEU A 16 -17.83 -5.11 6.06
CA LEU A 16 -17.36 -4.34 7.21
C LEU A 16 -16.86 -2.95 6.80
N VAL A 17 -15.94 -2.85 5.84
CA VAL A 17 -15.32 -1.56 5.50
C VAL A 17 -16.32 -0.60 4.86
N GLU A 18 -17.29 -1.11 4.11
CA GLU A 18 -18.41 -0.32 3.61
C GLU A 18 -19.32 0.20 4.74
N GLU A 19 -19.61 -0.64 5.74
CA GLU A 19 -20.36 -0.21 6.93
C GLU A 19 -19.60 0.86 7.71
N LEU A 20 -18.30 0.65 7.98
CA LEU A 20 -17.47 1.63 8.68
C LEU A 20 -17.43 2.98 7.95
N ALA A 21 -17.19 2.97 6.63
CA ALA A 21 -17.18 4.20 5.84
C ALA A 21 -18.53 4.94 5.91
N LYS A 22 -19.65 4.21 5.79
CA LYS A 22 -21.00 4.78 5.93
C LYS A 22 -21.25 5.32 7.34
N GLU A 23 -20.90 4.57 8.38
CA GLU A 23 -21.10 4.96 9.78
C GLU A 23 -20.32 6.25 10.11
N VAL A 24 -19.08 6.36 9.60
CA VAL A 24 -18.26 7.58 9.75
C VAL A 24 -18.87 8.76 9.02
N GLN A 25 -19.27 8.59 7.75
CA GLN A 25 -19.93 9.65 6.97
C GLN A 25 -21.23 10.15 7.63
N HIS A 26 -21.98 9.27 8.29
CA HIS A 26 -23.20 9.60 9.03
C HIS A 26 -22.94 10.00 10.50
N LYS A 27 -21.68 10.15 10.91
CA LYS A 27 -21.27 10.53 12.28
C LYS A 27 -21.78 9.57 13.37
N GLN A 28 -21.95 8.30 13.03
CA GLN A 28 -22.26 7.22 13.97
C GLN A 28 -20.99 6.65 14.61
N ILE A 29 -19.85 6.74 13.92
CA ILE A 29 -18.51 6.60 14.49
C ILE A 29 -17.87 7.98 14.43
N THR A 30 -17.44 8.50 15.58
CA THR A 30 -16.94 9.89 15.71
C THR A 30 -15.51 9.98 16.22
N ASP A 31 -14.92 8.86 16.64
CA ASP A 31 -13.57 8.82 17.19
C ASP A 31 -12.89 7.47 16.92
N GLU A 32 -11.57 7.47 17.13
CA GLU A 32 -10.69 6.33 16.90
C GLU A 32 -11.07 5.11 17.74
N MET A 33 -11.41 5.31 19.01
CA MET A 33 -11.78 4.23 19.93
C MET A 33 -13.06 3.50 19.46
N MET A 34 -14.05 4.23 18.93
CA MET A 34 -15.25 3.64 18.38
C MET A 34 -14.95 2.79 17.14
N LEU A 35 -14.11 3.30 16.23
CA LEU A 35 -13.69 2.57 15.02
C LEU A 35 -12.91 1.31 15.40
N GLU A 36 -11.88 1.46 16.22
CA GLU A 36 -11.03 0.36 16.71
C GLU A 36 -11.88 -0.75 17.34
N ARG A 37 -12.82 -0.40 18.21
CA ARG A 37 -13.72 -1.37 18.85
C ARG A 37 -14.56 -2.14 17.82
N ARG A 38 -15.03 -1.49 16.75
CA ARG A 38 -15.79 -2.16 15.68
C ARG A 38 -14.90 -3.13 14.91
N VAL A 39 -13.69 -2.70 14.55
CA VAL A 39 -12.67 -3.54 13.89
C VAL A 39 -12.35 -4.77 14.74
N ARG A 40 -11.99 -4.58 16.01
CA ARG A 40 -11.66 -5.68 16.94
C ARG A 40 -12.81 -6.65 17.14
N ARG A 41 -14.06 -6.15 17.18
CA ARG A 41 -15.25 -7.01 17.31
C ARG A 41 -15.45 -7.89 16.08
N PHE A 42 -15.13 -7.41 14.89
CA PHE A 42 -15.25 -8.18 13.65
C PHE A 42 -14.17 -9.26 13.54
N PHE A 43 -12.93 -8.92 13.87
CA PHE A 43 -11.78 -9.81 13.72
C PHE A 43 -11.64 -10.80 14.87
N THR A 44 -12.55 -11.78 14.90
CA THR A 44 -12.40 -12.99 15.71
C THR A 44 -11.24 -13.86 15.19
N PRO A 45 -10.72 -14.83 15.98
CA PRO A 45 -9.72 -15.77 15.49
C PRO A 45 -10.13 -16.47 14.18
N ALA A 46 -11.40 -16.89 14.06
CA ALA A 46 -11.92 -17.53 12.84
C ALA A 46 -11.93 -16.57 11.64
N THR A 47 -12.30 -15.31 11.86
CA THR A 47 -12.28 -14.29 10.80
C THR A 47 -10.85 -14.02 10.33
N ILE A 48 -9.91 -13.88 11.26
CA ILE A 48 -8.49 -13.68 10.95
C ILE A 48 -7.91 -14.89 10.21
N ASP A 49 -8.21 -16.11 10.66
CA ASP A 49 -7.74 -17.32 9.98
C ASP A 49 -8.30 -17.44 8.57
N HIS A 50 -9.55 -17.05 8.34
CA HIS A 50 -10.14 -17.01 7.00
C HIS A 50 -9.42 -16.01 6.10
N VAL A 51 -9.26 -14.76 6.54
CA VAL A 51 -8.57 -13.71 5.76
C VAL A 51 -7.12 -14.11 5.47
N ASP A 52 -6.40 -14.61 6.48
CA ASP A 52 -4.99 -15.05 6.36
C ASP A 52 -4.84 -16.26 5.42
N SER A 53 -5.85 -17.13 5.32
CA SER A 53 -5.82 -18.27 4.37
C SER A 53 -5.83 -17.80 2.90
N ILE A 54 -6.48 -16.67 2.63
CA ILE A 54 -6.57 -16.06 1.30
C ILE A 54 -5.35 -15.16 1.06
N ILE A 55 -5.04 -14.29 2.02
CA ILE A 55 -3.92 -13.34 1.97
C ILE A 55 -3.06 -13.51 3.23
N PRO A 56 -2.08 -14.44 3.21
CA PRO A 56 -1.18 -14.66 4.33
C PRO A 56 -0.43 -13.38 4.75
N GLY A 57 -0.37 -13.13 6.05
CA GLY A 57 0.24 -11.96 6.67
C GLY A 57 -0.71 -11.22 7.62
N TRP A 58 -2.02 -11.37 7.41
CA TRP A 58 -3.04 -10.75 8.26
C TRP A 58 -3.03 -11.27 9.69
N ARG A 59 -2.69 -12.54 9.93
CA ARG A 59 -2.47 -13.05 11.29
C ARG A 59 -1.32 -12.33 11.98
N ALA A 60 -0.24 -12.05 11.25
CA ALA A 60 0.91 -11.31 11.78
C ALA A 60 0.52 -9.86 12.12
N MET A 61 -0.16 -9.16 11.20
CA MET A 61 -0.68 -7.80 11.43
C MET A 61 -1.55 -7.72 12.70
N ALA A 62 -2.40 -8.73 12.94
CA ALA A 62 -3.27 -8.80 14.12
C ALA A 62 -2.51 -9.06 15.42
N SER A 63 -1.32 -9.67 15.35
CA SER A 63 -0.56 -10.14 16.52
C SER A 63 0.42 -9.10 17.09
N TYR A 64 0.90 -8.16 16.28
CA TYR A 64 1.87 -7.15 16.72
C TYR A 64 1.19 -5.90 17.27
N ALA A 65 1.77 -5.31 18.32
CA ALA A 65 1.35 -4.04 18.91
C ALA A 65 -0.18 -3.96 19.12
N ASP A 66 -0.78 -5.04 19.64
CA ASP A 66 -2.22 -5.18 19.84
C ASP A 66 -3.05 -4.94 18.55
N GLY A 67 -2.57 -5.41 17.40
CA GLY A 67 -3.30 -5.35 16.14
C GLY A 67 -3.34 -3.97 15.48
N GLN A 68 -2.48 -3.03 15.89
CA GLN A 68 -2.44 -1.68 15.31
C GLN A 68 -2.30 -1.67 13.79
N THR A 69 -1.45 -2.51 13.19
CA THR A 69 -1.30 -2.60 11.72
C THR A 69 -2.59 -3.09 11.05
N LEU A 70 -3.29 -4.03 11.67
CA LEU A 70 -4.59 -4.52 11.18
C LEU A 70 -5.63 -3.38 11.22
N ILE A 71 -5.73 -2.68 12.36
CA ILE A 71 -6.66 -1.56 12.53
C ILE A 71 -6.36 -0.46 11.50
N HIS A 72 -5.09 -0.07 11.37
CA HIS A 72 -4.63 0.89 10.36
C HIS A 72 -5.07 0.47 8.95
N THR A 73 -4.76 -0.76 8.53
CA THR A 73 -5.11 -1.26 7.19
C THR A 73 -6.62 -1.21 6.93
N VAL A 74 -7.44 -1.51 7.94
CA VAL A 74 -8.91 -1.41 7.85
C VAL A 74 -9.37 0.05 7.76
N THR A 75 -8.75 0.96 8.51
CA THR A 75 -8.99 2.42 8.43
C THR A 75 -8.61 2.97 7.06
N VAL A 76 -7.48 2.55 6.48
CA VAL A 76 -7.07 2.92 5.11
C VAL A 76 -8.12 2.46 4.10
N PHE A 77 -8.71 1.28 4.27
CA PHE A 77 -9.81 0.81 3.44
C PHE A 77 -11.07 1.68 3.56
N ALA A 78 -11.46 2.06 4.77
CA ALA A 78 -12.58 2.96 4.98
C ALA A 78 -12.31 4.35 4.35
N ALA A 79 -11.07 4.86 4.51
CA ALA A 79 -10.62 6.11 3.89
C ALA A 79 -10.69 6.03 2.36
N LEU A 80 -10.28 4.90 1.77
CA LEU A 80 -10.36 4.65 0.33
C LEU A 80 -11.79 4.80 -0.20
N LEU A 81 -12.79 4.21 0.47
CA LEU A 81 -14.19 4.31 0.04
C LEU A 81 -14.75 5.74 0.14
N MET A 82 -14.18 6.56 1.03
CA MET A 82 -14.54 7.95 1.22
C MET A 82 -13.74 8.91 0.33
N CYS A 83 -12.67 8.44 -0.31
CA CYS A 83 -11.73 9.24 -1.08
C CYS A 83 -12.34 9.71 -2.43
N PRO A 84 -12.37 11.01 -2.73
CA PRO A 84 -12.93 11.53 -3.98
C PRO A 84 -12.26 10.95 -5.23
N GLU A 85 -10.94 10.78 -5.23
CA GLU A 85 -10.17 10.19 -6.33
C GLU A 85 -10.63 8.76 -6.62
N TYR A 86 -10.85 7.96 -5.59
CA TYR A 86 -11.34 6.59 -5.72
C TYR A 86 -12.78 6.55 -6.25
N GLN A 87 -13.65 7.44 -5.78
CA GLN A 87 -15.05 7.51 -6.24
C GLN A 87 -15.16 7.92 -7.72
N GLN A 88 -14.21 8.72 -8.21
CA GLN A 88 -14.15 9.15 -9.62
C GLN A 88 -13.37 8.18 -10.52
N ALA A 89 -12.59 7.27 -9.94
CA ALA A 89 -11.78 6.31 -10.67
C ALA A 89 -12.63 5.29 -11.43
N ASN A 90 -12.08 4.79 -12.55
CA ASN A 90 -12.73 3.72 -13.30
C ASN A 90 -12.72 2.39 -12.52
N GLU A 91 -13.50 1.41 -12.98
CA GLU A 91 -13.65 0.11 -12.28
C GLU A 91 -12.31 -0.63 -12.11
N THR A 92 -11.45 -0.58 -13.13
CA THR A 92 -10.12 -1.19 -13.08
C THR A 92 -9.26 -0.56 -11.99
N GLN A 93 -9.16 0.78 -11.96
CA GLN A 93 -8.40 1.49 -10.93
C GLN A 93 -8.94 1.23 -9.53
N ARG A 94 -10.27 1.25 -9.35
CA ARG A 94 -10.89 0.92 -8.06
C ARG A 94 -10.54 -0.49 -7.60
N THR A 95 -10.57 -1.46 -8.52
CA THR A 95 -10.18 -2.84 -8.24
C THR A 95 -8.72 -2.93 -7.81
N LEU A 96 -7.81 -2.31 -8.57
CA LEU A 96 -6.38 -2.28 -8.22
C LEU A 96 -6.15 -1.67 -6.84
N MET A 97 -6.82 -0.56 -6.52
CA MET A 97 -6.65 0.12 -5.24
C MET A 97 -7.10 -0.72 -4.05
N GLN A 98 -8.19 -1.49 -4.16
CA GLN A 98 -8.58 -2.41 -3.09
C GLN A 98 -7.49 -3.44 -2.83
N TRP A 99 -6.93 -4.04 -3.89
CA TRP A 99 -5.83 -4.99 -3.73
C TRP A 99 -4.56 -4.33 -3.15
N ILE A 100 -4.18 -3.15 -3.64
CA ILE A 100 -3.05 -2.39 -3.12
C ILE A 100 -3.19 -2.17 -1.61
N VAL A 101 -4.35 -1.73 -1.14
CA VAL A 101 -4.56 -1.49 0.31
C VAL A 101 -4.46 -2.79 1.10
N LEU A 102 -4.98 -3.94 0.60
CA LEU A 102 -4.81 -5.22 1.30
C LEU A 102 -3.35 -5.64 1.46
N PHE A 103 -2.50 -5.25 0.51
CA PHE A 103 -1.11 -5.69 0.44
C PHE A 103 -0.11 -4.74 1.10
N HIS A 104 -0.41 -3.43 1.21
CA HIS A 104 0.62 -2.41 1.47
C HIS A 104 1.45 -2.63 2.74
N ASP A 105 0.81 -3.10 3.81
CA ASP A 105 1.41 -3.24 5.14
C ASP A 105 1.62 -4.70 5.58
N LEU A 106 1.49 -5.70 4.70
CA LEU A 106 1.51 -7.14 5.08
C LEU A 106 2.72 -7.57 5.93
N SER A 107 3.88 -6.95 5.71
CA SER A 107 5.12 -7.28 6.42
C SER A 107 5.58 -6.18 7.38
N LYS A 108 4.70 -5.22 7.73
CA LYS A 108 5.02 -4.15 8.67
C LYS A 108 5.07 -4.68 10.09
N VAL A 109 6.19 -4.43 10.74
CA VAL A 109 6.39 -4.76 12.15
C VAL A 109 6.45 -3.47 12.96
N LEU A 110 5.51 -3.32 13.89
CA LEU A 110 5.52 -2.19 14.81
C LEU A 110 6.46 -2.50 15.99
N ILE A 111 7.41 -1.59 16.21
CA ILE A 111 8.29 -1.58 17.38
C ILE A 111 8.05 -0.25 18.07
N ASP A 112 7.76 -0.27 19.38
CA ASP A 112 7.40 0.93 20.13
C ASP A 112 8.39 2.09 19.90
N GLY A 113 7.83 3.22 19.45
CA GLY A 113 8.59 4.45 19.17
C GLY A 113 9.49 4.39 17.93
N LYS A 114 9.46 3.32 17.13
CA LYS A 114 10.28 3.17 15.92
C LYS A 114 9.41 2.97 14.69
N ARG A 115 9.77 3.66 13.61
CA ARG A 115 9.26 3.38 12.27
C ARG A 115 9.89 2.09 11.75
N ASP A 116 9.22 1.42 10.82
CA ASP A 116 9.79 0.33 10.01
C ASP A 116 9.99 0.83 8.58
N PRO A 117 11.10 1.49 8.23
CA PRO A 117 11.28 2.09 6.91
C PRO A 117 11.52 1.06 5.79
N THR A 118 11.51 -0.23 6.12
CA THR A 118 11.79 -1.33 5.18
C THR A 118 10.55 -2.14 4.81
N HIS A 119 9.41 -1.90 5.47
CA HIS A 119 8.25 -2.76 5.28
C HIS A 119 7.66 -2.67 3.88
N SER A 120 7.73 -1.52 3.19
CA SER A 120 7.24 -1.38 1.81
C SER A 120 7.87 -2.42 0.88
N PHE A 121 9.19 -2.64 0.98
CA PHE A 121 9.92 -3.64 0.21
C PHE A 121 9.51 -5.06 0.61
N LYS A 122 9.42 -5.36 1.91
CA LYS A 122 9.01 -6.70 2.40
C LYS A 122 7.56 -7.02 2.02
N SER A 123 6.66 -6.05 2.16
CA SER A 123 5.26 -6.14 1.75
C SER A 123 5.14 -6.33 0.24
N ALA A 124 5.94 -5.63 -0.57
CA ALA A 124 5.96 -5.81 -2.02
C ALA A 124 6.47 -7.20 -2.42
N ALA A 125 7.50 -7.70 -1.74
CA ALA A 125 8.00 -9.06 -1.93
C ALA A 125 6.90 -10.10 -1.66
N LEU A 126 6.19 -9.95 -0.55
CA LEU A 126 5.09 -10.84 -0.19
C LEU A 126 3.89 -10.68 -1.14
N ALA A 127 3.54 -9.46 -1.55
CA ALA A 127 2.50 -9.19 -2.53
C ALA A 127 2.82 -9.85 -3.88
N GLY A 128 4.05 -9.72 -4.39
CA GLY A 128 4.46 -10.37 -5.64
C GLY A 128 4.39 -11.90 -5.58
N LYS A 129 4.69 -12.48 -4.41
CA LYS A 129 4.51 -13.93 -4.20
C LYS A 129 3.04 -14.34 -4.15
N LEU A 130 2.18 -13.54 -3.51
CA LEU A 130 0.79 -13.89 -3.28
C LEU A 130 -0.13 -13.57 -4.46
N ILE A 131 0.16 -12.53 -5.24
CA ILE A 131 -0.72 -12.05 -6.29
C ILE A 131 -0.97 -13.10 -7.39
N ALA A 132 0.01 -13.97 -7.65
CA ALA A 132 -0.11 -15.07 -8.61
C ALA A 132 -1.09 -16.18 -8.18
N ARG A 133 -1.58 -16.18 -6.93
CA ARG A 133 -2.67 -17.07 -6.48
C ARG A 133 -4.04 -16.64 -7.00
N PHE A 134 -4.14 -15.42 -7.52
CA PHE A 134 -5.34 -14.84 -8.11
C PHE A 134 -5.23 -14.89 -9.63
N PRO A 135 -6.34 -14.73 -10.38
CA PRO A 135 -6.33 -14.84 -11.85
C PRO A 135 -5.73 -13.57 -12.48
N VAL A 136 -4.43 -13.38 -12.29
CA VAL A 136 -3.59 -12.37 -12.93
C VAL A 136 -2.71 -13.00 -13.99
N GLU A 137 -2.28 -12.19 -14.95
CA GLU A 137 -1.32 -12.62 -15.94
C GLU A 137 0.10 -12.58 -15.34
N THR A 138 0.80 -13.70 -15.43
CA THR A 138 2.24 -13.81 -15.17
C THR A 138 2.95 -14.23 -16.45
N THR A 139 4.25 -14.02 -16.52
CA THR A 139 5.08 -14.52 -17.63
C THR A 139 5.52 -15.97 -17.38
N PRO A 140 5.98 -16.70 -18.41
CA PRO A 140 6.48 -18.06 -18.26
C PRO A 140 7.65 -18.22 -17.28
N VAL A 141 8.38 -17.13 -16.99
CA VAL A 141 9.56 -17.15 -16.11
C VAL A 141 9.20 -16.90 -14.64
N TYR A 142 7.93 -16.67 -14.30
CA TYR A 142 7.51 -16.34 -12.92
C TYR A 142 7.99 -17.36 -11.89
N GLU A 143 7.67 -18.65 -12.08
CA GLU A 143 7.96 -19.71 -11.11
C GLU A 143 9.46 -19.89 -10.86
N GLU A 144 10.28 -19.68 -11.90
CA GLU A 144 11.74 -19.81 -11.82
C GLU A 144 12.39 -18.62 -11.09
N HIS A 145 11.78 -17.44 -11.14
CA HIS A 145 12.39 -16.19 -10.67
C HIS A 145 11.83 -15.67 -9.34
N ILE A 146 10.58 -15.99 -8.98
CA ILE A 146 9.90 -15.36 -7.85
C ILE A 146 10.64 -15.57 -6.52
N ALA A 147 11.20 -16.76 -6.28
CA ALA A 147 11.90 -17.04 -5.02
C ALA A 147 13.15 -16.16 -4.85
N ALA A 148 13.94 -16.00 -5.90
CA ALA A 148 15.14 -15.16 -5.88
C ALA A 148 14.79 -13.67 -5.77
N TRP A 149 13.77 -13.23 -6.51
CA TRP A 149 13.29 -11.85 -6.44
C TRP A 149 12.76 -11.50 -5.04
N VAL A 150 11.95 -12.38 -4.43
CA VAL A 150 11.46 -12.19 -3.04
C VAL A 150 12.61 -12.06 -2.06
N ALA A 151 13.64 -12.91 -2.19
CA ALA A 151 14.82 -12.85 -1.33
C ALA A 151 15.59 -11.52 -1.49
N LEU A 152 15.82 -11.09 -2.73
CA LEU A 152 16.44 -9.79 -3.03
C LEU A 152 15.65 -8.63 -2.42
N THR A 153 14.35 -8.52 -2.76
CA THR A 153 13.52 -7.40 -2.31
C THR A 153 13.37 -7.36 -0.78
N THR A 154 13.23 -8.52 -0.13
CA THR A 154 13.12 -8.60 1.34
C THR A 154 14.42 -8.16 2.04
N SER A 155 15.58 -8.42 1.42
CA SER A 155 16.90 -8.14 2.00
C SER A 155 17.52 -6.81 1.56
N ALA A 156 16.88 -6.09 0.63
CA ALA A 156 17.31 -4.79 0.13
C ALA A 156 17.12 -3.68 1.19
N ALA A 157 18.00 -3.70 2.19
CA ALA A 157 18.04 -2.76 3.29
C ALA A 157 19.49 -2.42 3.68
N LEU A 158 19.70 -1.19 4.12
CA LEU A 158 21.00 -0.69 4.60
C LEU A 158 20.85 -0.12 6.02
N PRO A 159 21.94 -0.12 6.83
CA PRO A 159 21.95 0.59 8.10
C PRO A 159 21.65 2.08 7.89
N SER A 160 20.78 2.63 8.72
CA SER A 160 20.53 4.07 8.73
C SER A 160 21.61 4.81 9.52
N VAL A 161 21.62 6.15 9.44
CA VAL A 161 22.46 7.01 10.28
C VAL A 161 22.09 6.94 11.77
N GLU A 162 20.85 6.54 12.07
CA GLU A 162 20.38 6.29 13.42
C GLU A 162 20.76 4.87 13.85
N ALA A 163 21.46 4.78 14.99
CA ALA A 163 22.01 3.52 15.46
C ALA A 163 20.92 2.44 15.67
N GLY A 164 21.08 1.31 14.96
CA GLY A 164 20.20 0.15 15.10
C GLY A 164 18.87 0.25 14.36
N SER A 165 18.74 1.14 13.38
CA SER A 165 17.62 1.11 12.42
C SER A 165 18.12 0.82 10.99
N MET A 166 17.23 0.29 10.17
CA MET A 166 17.47 -0.04 8.78
C MET A 166 16.56 0.80 7.89
N ILE A 167 17.04 1.16 6.70
CA ILE A 167 16.28 1.83 5.65
C ILE A 167 16.30 0.98 4.38
N GLN A 168 15.33 1.20 3.49
CA GLN A 168 15.33 0.54 2.18
C GLN A 168 16.60 0.89 1.36
N ASP A 169 17.14 -0.10 0.65
CA ASP A 169 18.29 0.07 -0.25
C ASP A 169 17.82 0.41 -1.66
N ASN A 170 17.69 1.70 -1.98
CA ASN A 170 17.27 2.14 -3.30
C ASN A 170 18.26 1.74 -4.42
N SER A 171 19.52 1.40 -4.09
CA SER A 171 20.49 0.95 -5.09
C SER A 171 20.12 -0.41 -5.71
N GLN A 172 19.26 -1.20 -5.05
CA GLN A 172 18.72 -2.48 -5.56
C GLN A 172 17.49 -2.30 -6.47
N LEU A 173 16.90 -1.10 -6.53
CA LEU A 173 15.71 -0.84 -7.34
C LEU A 173 15.86 -1.22 -8.83
N PRO A 174 17.00 -1.02 -9.51
CA PRO A 174 17.14 -1.46 -10.89
C PRO A 174 16.84 -2.95 -11.08
N GLU A 175 17.36 -3.81 -10.20
CA GLU A 175 17.16 -5.26 -10.28
C GLU A 175 15.77 -5.67 -9.81
N ILE A 176 15.25 -5.04 -8.74
CA ILE A 176 13.89 -5.26 -8.24
C ILE A 176 12.85 -4.94 -9.32
N MET A 177 12.98 -3.78 -9.97
CA MET A 177 12.05 -3.31 -11.00
C MET A 177 12.12 -4.16 -12.27
N GLU A 178 13.32 -4.56 -12.68
CA GLU A 178 13.51 -5.49 -13.80
C GLU A 178 12.90 -6.86 -13.48
N GLY A 179 13.00 -7.34 -12.24
CA GLY A 179 12.34 -8.56 -11.79
C GLY A 179 10.81 -8.48 -11.88
N ILE A 180 10.20 -7.38 -11.43
CA ILE A 180 8.75 -7.15 -11.57
C ILE A 180 8.36 -7.19 -13.06
N LYS A 181 9.09 -6.46 -13.90
CA LYS A 181 8.85 -6.42 -15.35
C LYS A 181 8.94 -7.81 -15.99
N ARG A 182 9.97 -8.59 -15.65
CA ARG A 182 10.16 -9.94 -16.20
C ARG A 182 9.06 -10.90 -15.77
N MET A 183 8.61 -10.81 -14.53
CA MET A 183 7.65 -11.77 -13.95
C MET A 183 6.19 -11.44 -14.26
N PHE A 184 5.86 -10.15 -14.34
CA PHE A 184 4.47 -9.68 -14.45
C PHE A 184 4.21 -8.82 -15.69
N GLY A 185 5.23 -8.30 -16.36
CA GLY A 185 5.11 -7.24 -17.36
C GLY A 185 5.25 -5.83 -16.78
N GLU A 186 5.24 -4.81 -17.64
CA GLU A 186 5.53 -3.42 -17.22
C GLU A 186 4.39 -2.78 -16.44
N ASP A 187 3.20 -2.69 -17.05
CA ASP A 187 2.02 -2.01 -16.48
C ASP A 187 0.80 -2.97 -16.43
N THR A 188 1.04 -4.24 -16.14
CA THR A 188 -0.05 -5.19 -15.89
C THR A 188 -0.65 -4.97 -14.49
N PRO A 189 -1.89 -5.43 -14.22
CA PRO A 189 -2.50 -5.34 -12.89
C PRO A 189 -1.60 -5.80 -11.74
N ALA A 190 -0.93 -6.95 -11.89
CA ALA A 190 -0.03 -7.47 -10.87
C ALA A 190 1.21 -6.58 -10.68
N ALA A 191 1.82 -6.13 -11.78
CA ALA A 191 2.97 -5.23 -11.72
C ALA A 191 2.62 -3.90 -11.04
N LEU A 192 1.47 -3.31 -11.38
CA LEU A 192 1.00 -2.06 -10.79
C LEU A 192 0.74 -2.21 -9.28
N ILE A 193 0.09 -3.28 -8.83
CA ILE A 193 -0.13 -3.55 -7.41
C ILE A 193 1.21 -3.64 -6.67
N VAL A 194 2.13 -4.48 -7.16
CA VAL A 194 3.43 -4.70 -6.53
C VAL A 194 4.26 -3.42 -6.49
N LYS A 195 4.30 -2.65 -7.59
CA LYS A 195 5.01 -1.36 -7.67
C LYS A 195 4.40 -0.32 -6.72
N THR A 196 3.08 -0.23 -6.62
CA THR A 196 2.45 0.72 -5.68
C THR A 196 2.78 0.36 -4.23
N VAL A 197 2.71 -0.93 -3.86
CA VAL A 197 3.12 -1.39 -2.53
C VAL A 197 4.62 -1.12 -2.29
N LEU A 198 5.48 -1.32 -3.29
CA LEU A 198 6.91 -1.04 -3.17
C LEU A 198 7.19 0.43 -2.87
N PHE A 199 6.49 1.35 -3.53
CA PHE A 199 6.81 2.78 -3.50
C PHE A 199 5.97 3.63 -2.54
N HIS A 200 4.98 3.07 -1.84
CA HIS A 200 4.11 3.86 -0.94
C HIS A 200 4.84 4.48 0.28
N GLN A 201 6.10 4.12 0.54
CA GLN A 201 6.95 4.79 1.53
C GLN A 201 8.22 5.40 0.92
N SER A 202 8.24 5.61 -0.39
CA SER A 202 9.43 6.09 -1.10
C SER A 202 9.32 7.53 -1.60
N ILE A 203 8.23 8.24 -1.28
CA ILE A 203 8.02 9.64 -1.69
C ILE A 203 7.70 10.48 -0.45
N ASN A 204 8.39 11.61 -0.31
CA ASN A 204 8.10 12.59 0.73
C ASN A 204 6.85 13.39 0.36
N VAL A 205 5.71 13.07 0.99
CA VAL A 205 4.41 13.72 0.71
C VAL A 205 3.90 14.59 1.86
N VAL A 206 4.37 14.36 3.08
CA VAL A 206 4.03 15.15 4.27
C VAL A 206 5.31 15.70 4.88
N VAL A 207 5.42 17.02 5.00
CA VAL A 207 6.65 17.73 5.43
C VAL A 207 7.05 17.33 6.85
N ALA A 208 6.07 17.17 7.73
CA ALA A 208 6.31 16.80 9.13
C ALA A 208 6.91 15.39 9.28
N TRP A 209 6.72 14.51 8.29
CA TRP A 209 7.07 13.10 8.36
C TRP A 209 7.80 12.63 7.09
N PRO A 210 9.06 13.05 6.89
CA PRO A 210 9.84 12.58 5.76
C PRO A 210 10.09 11.07 5.83
N GLN A 211 10.18 10.45 4.66
CA GLN A 211 10.62 9.09 4.46
C GLN A 211 12.13 8.99 4.69
N ALA A 212 12.58 7.83 5.16
CA ALA A 212 13.98 7.64 5.53
C ALA A 212 14.93 7.49 4.33
N ALA A 213 14.41 7.00 3.19
CA ALA A 213 15.14 6.82 1.94
C ALA A 213 14.26 7.16 0.73
N PRO A 214 13.87 8.44 0.57
CA PRO A 214 13.00 8.87 -0.52
C PRO A 214 13.70 8.67 -1.87
N LEU A 215 12.92 8.45 -2.92
CA LEU A 215 13.41 8.48 -4.29
C LEU A 215 13.88 9.89 -4.66
N THR A 216 14.95 9.95 -5.43
CA THR A 216 15.39 11.15 -6.15
C THR A 216 14.46 11.45 -7.33
N GLU A 217 14.49 12.67 -7.87
CA GLU A 217 13.75 13.01 -9.09
C GLU A 217 14.11 12.12 -10.28
N LEU A 218 15.38 11.74 -10.41
CA LEU A 218 15.85 10.81 -11.45
C LEU A 218 15.27 9.41 -11.28
N GLU A 219 15.15 8.92 -10.04
CA GLU A 219 14.52 7.63 -9.77
C GLU A 219 13.01 7.69 -9.96
N ILE A 220 12.37 8.81 -9.61
CA ILE A 220 10.95 9.07 -9.87
C ILE A 220 10.66 8.97 -11.37
N THR A 221 11.38 9.72 -12.21
CA THR A 221 11.18 9.69 -13.67
C THR A 221 11.53 8.34 -14.29
N ARG A 222 12.43 7.58 -13.66
CA ARG A 222 12.81 6.24 -14.12
C ARG A 222 11.79 5.16 -13.76
N TYR A 223 11.16 5.22 -12.58
CA TYR A 223 10.40 4.09 -12.02
C TYR A 223 8.89 4.35 -11.91
N ILE A 224 8.44 5.60 -11.97
CA ILE A 224 7.01 5.94 -11.89
C ILE A 224 6.48 6.20 -13.29
N SER A 225 5.63 5.30 -13.79
CA SER A 225 4.94 5.46 -15.06
C SER A 225 3.68 6.34 -14.91
N PRO A 226 3.18 6.94 -16.00
CA PRO A 226 1.89 7.65 -15.99
C PRO A 226 0.72 6.76 -15.52
N THR A 227 0.78 5.45 -15.77
CA THR A 227 -0.23 4.48 -15.31
C THR A 227 -0.14 4.21 -13.81
N LEU A 228 1.08 4.19 -13.25
CA LEU A 228 1.32 3.96 -11.83
C LEU A 228 1.00 5.18 -10.96
N LEU A 229 1.27 6.38 -11.49
CA LEU A 229 1.11 7.65 -10.78
C LEU A 229 -0.24 7.79 -10.06
N PRO A 230 -1.42 7.62 -10.70
CA PRO A 230 -2.70 7.77 -10.00
C PRO A 230 -2.92 6.75 -8.87
N LEU A 231 -2.36 5.54 -8.97
CA LEU A 231 -2.46 4.52 -7.93
C LEU A 231 -1.60 4.88 -6.73
N LEU A 232 -0.37 5.37 -6.96
CA LEU A 232 0.48 5.90 -5.89
C LEU A 232 -0.16 7.13 -5.22
N THR A 233 -0.69 8.07 -6.00
CA THR A 233 -1.39 9.24 -5.45
C THR A 233 -2.51 8.81 -4.51
N MET A 234 -3.39 7.91 -4.96
CA MET A 234 -4.47 7.41 -4.12
C MET A 234 -3.97 6.68 -2.88
N MET A 235 -2.97 5.79 -3.00
CA MET A 235 -2.41 5.07 -1.86
C MET A 235 -1.87 6.03 -0.80
N MET A 236 -1.09 7.04 -1.20
CA MET A 236 -0.55 8.03 -0.27
C MET A 236 -1.65 8.87 0.40
N LEU A 237 -2.69 9.25 -0.36
CA LEU A 237 -3.83 9.98 0.19
C LEU A 237 -4.53 9.16 1.28
N VAL A 238 -4.86 7.91 1.00
CA VAL A 238 -5.66 7.10 1.94
C VAL A 238 -4.85 6.63 3.15
N ASP A 239 -3.54 6.41 2.99
CA ASP A 239 -2.64 6.12 4.11
C ASP A 239 -2.54 7.31 5.07
N ASN A 240 -2.31 8.50 4.53
CA ASN A 240 -2.27 9.74 5.31
C ASN A 240 -3.63 10.08 5.94
N ASP A 241 -4.72 9.89 5.20
CA ASP A 241 -6.07 10.11 5.69
C ASP A 241 -6.40 9.15 6.85
N ALA A 242 -5.88 7.92 6.84
CA ALA A 242 -6.06 6.97 7.94
C ALA A 242 -5.35 7.39 9.23
N TYR A 243 -4.15 7.99 9.15
CA TYR A 243 -3.48 8.55 10.34
C TYR A 243 -4.18 9.80 10.89
N ALA A 244 -4.87 10.56 10.03
CA ALA A 244 -5.62 11.75 10.41
C ALA A 244 -7.14 11.53 10.37
N PHE A 245 -7.62 10.30 10.53
CA PHE A 245 -8.96 9.90 10.13
C PHE A 245 -10.09 10.70 10.80
N PHE A 246 -9.90 11.07 12.07
CA PHE A 246 -10.84 11.89 12.85
C PHE A 246 -10.33 13.32 13.13
N ASP A 247 -9.15 13.70 12.61
CA ASP A 247 -8.59 15.05 12.70
C ASP A 247 -8.71 15.75 11.35
N GLU A 248 -9.86 16.40 11.12
CA GLU A 248 -10.17 16.99 9.82
C GLU A 248 -9.18 18.09 9.40
N PRO A 249 -8.77 19.04 10.26
CA PRO A 249 -7.73 20.00 9.91
C PRO A 249 -6.41 19.33 9.49
N LEU A 250 -5.95 18.32 10.23
CA LEU A 250 -4.70 17.62 9.91
C LEU A 250 -4.82 16.86 8.59
N LYS A 251 -5.94 16.17 8.38
CA LYS A 251 -6.25 15.43 7.15
C LYS A 251 -6.21 16.34 5.92
N GLN A 252 -6.89 17.49 5.99
CA GLN A 252 -6.89 18.46 4.88
C GLN A 252 -5.49 19.01 4.60
N GLY A 253 -4.68 19.23 5.63
CA GLY A 253 -3.27 19.61 5.50
C GLY A 253 -2.45 18.55 4.75
N HIS A 254 -2.48 17.30 5.23
CA HIS A 254 -1.76 16.18 4.60
C HIS A 254 -2.20 15.94 3.16
N ARG A 255 -3.50 16.05 2.89
CA ARG A 255 -4.07 15.92 1.55
C ARG A 255 -3.56 16.99 0.60
N ALA A 256 -3.55 18.26 1.02
CA ALA A 256 -3.04 19.36 0.20
C ALA A 256 -1.55 19.19 -0.14
N GLU A 257 -0.73 18.80 0.84
CA GLU A 257 0.70 18.53 0.62
C GLU A 257 0.91 17.34 -0.34
N THR A 258 0.18 16.24 -0.12
CA THR A 258 0.25 15.05 -0.98
C THR A 258 -0.10 15.40 -2.43
N LEU A 259 -1.20 16.10 -2.67
CA LEU A 259 -1.62 16.50 -4.02
C LEU A 259 -0.63 17.46 -4.68
N ALA A 260 -0.01 18.37 -3.92
CA ALA A 260 1.01 19.25 -4.45
C ALA A 260 2.25 18.48 -4.93
N VAL A 261 2.70 17.49 -4.15
CA VAL A 261 3.84 16.62 -4.52
C VAL A 261 3.53 15.80 -5.77
N PHE A 262 2.37 15.13 -5.82
CA PHE A 262 2.02 14.34 -7.00
C PHE A 262 1.72 15.18 -8.25
N SER A 263 1.23 16.42 -8.10
CA SER A 263 1.14 17.38 -9.20
C SER A 263 2.53 17.76 -9.75
N HIS A 264 3.51 17.93 -8.87
CA HIS A 264 4.90 18.17 -9.28
C HIS A 264 5.49 16.96 -10.00
N ILE A 265 5.30 15.74 -9.47
CA ILE A 265 5.74 14.51 -10.13
C ILE A 265 5.13 14.38 -11.53
N GLY A 266 3.83 14.66 -11.69
CA GLY A 266 3.18 14.66 -13.01
C GLY A 266 3.90 15.57 -14.01
N LYS A 267 4.26 16.79 -13.60
CA LYS A 267 5.03 17.72 -14.46
C LYS A 267 6.44 17.21 -14.78
N LEU A 268 7.08 16.51 -13.85
CA LEU A 268 8.40 15.90 -14.10
C LEU A 268 8.30 14.79 -15.15
N LEU A 269 7.26 13.96 -15.10
CA LEU A 269 7.02 12.91 -16.09
C LEU A 269 6.71 13.51 -17.47
N ASP A 270 5.84 14.52 -17.54
CA ASP A 270 5.51 15.21 -18.79
C ASP A 270 6.75 15.83 -19.46
N ALA A 271 7.68 16.37 -18.65
CA ALA A 271 8.91 16.96 -19.15
C ALA A 271 9.91 15.92 -19.67
N ALA A 272 9.94 14.72 -19.07
CA ALA A 272 10.82 13.63 -19.50
C ALA A 272 10.32 12.95 -20.78
N ASP A 273 9.00 12.88 -21.00
CA ASP A 273 8.42 12.29 -22.22
C ASP A 273 8.58 13.21 -23.45
N GLY A 274 8.81 14.51 -23.23
CA GLY A 274 8.99 15.51 -24.28
C GLY A 274 10.44 15.72 -24.75
N SER A 275 11.42 15.04 -24.15
CA SER A 275 12.86 15.15 -24.44
C SER A 275 13.41 13.95 -25.20
#